data_AF-A0A5K0Y3C6-F1
#
_entry.id   AF-A0A5K0Y3C6-F1
#
_cell.length_a   1.000
_cell.length_b   1.000
_cell.length_c   1.000
_cell.angle_alpha   90.00
_cell.angle_beta   90.00
_cell.angle_gamma   90.00
#
_symmetry.space_group_name_H-M   'P 1'
#
loop_
_entity.id
_entity.type
_entity.pdbx_description
1 polymer ?
#
loop_
_entity_poly.entity_id
_entity_poly.type
_entity_poly.pdbx_seq_one_letter_code
_entity_poly.pdbx_strand_id
1 'polypeptide(L)' 'FVEDTDLLIRKAERCLNAGADMIMIDADGVCEYFNSLRADIISKIVGRLGLERTMFEASTPGTSEWFVERYGPR' A
#
# COMPACT_ATOMS: atom_id res chain seq x y z
N PHE A 1 -4.26 -3.58 14.94
CA PHE A 1 -4.05 -2.61 13.85
C PHE A 1 -2.58 -2.39 13.49
N VAL A 2 -1.70 -1.86 14.37
CA VAL A 2 -0.26 -1.69 14.01
C VAL A 2 0.45 -3.03 13.80
N GLU A 3 0.15 -4.03 14.65
CA GLU A 3 0.65 -5.41 14.45
C GLU A 3 0.17 -6.04 13.14
N ASP A 4 -1.02 -5.67 12.67
CA ASP A 4 -1.58 -6.19 11.40
C ASP A 4 -0.82 -5.64 10.19
N THR A 5 -0.43 -4.37 10.22
CA THR A 5 0.40 -3.77 9.15
C THR A 5 1.78 -4.42 9.08
N ASP A 6 2.44 -4.66 10.22
CA ASP A 6 3.76 -5.32 10.22
C ASP A 6 3.67 -6.77 9.77
N LEU A 7 2.59 -7.47 10.12
CA LEU A 7 2.32 -8.81 9.61
C LEU A 7 2.08 -8.81 8.09
N LEU A 8 1.34 -7.83 7.57
CA LEU A 8 1.13 -7.63 6.13
C LEU A 8 2.46 -7.41 5.41
N ILE A 9 3.31 -6.50 5.90
CA ILE A 9 4.61 -6.21 5.32
C ILE A 9 5.49 -7.47 5.30
N ARG A 10 5.55 -8.22 6.40
CA ARG A 10 6.35 -9.46 6.46
C ARG A 10 5.85 -10.53 5.50
N LYS A 11 4.54 -10.64 5.29
CA LYS A 11 3.97 -11.55 4.29
C LYS A 11 4.35 -11.12 2.88
N ALA A 12 4.22 -9.83 2.58
CA ALA A 12 4.61 -9.23 1.31
C ALA A 12 6.11 -9.45 1.00
N GLU A 13 6.99 -9.19 1.97
CA GLU A 13 8.43 -9.45 1.86
C GLU A 13 8.73 -10.92 1.52
N ARG A 14 8.03 -11.87 2.15
CA ARG A 14 8.18 -13.30 1.85
C ARG A 14 7.74 -13.65 0.44
N CYS A 15 6.66 -13.06 -0.05
CA CYS A 15 6.20 -13.26 -1.43
C CYS A 15 7.21 -12.71 -2.44
N LEU A 16 7.73 -11.49 -2.21
CA LEU A 16 8.79 -10.91 -3.05
C LEU A 16 10.06 -11.78 -3.05
N ASN A 17 10.46 -12.27 -1.87
CA ASN A 17 11.62 -13.17 -1.75
C ASN A 17 11.40 -14.54 -2.42
N ALA A 18 10.14 -14.96 -2.58
CA ALA A 18 9.77 -16.18 -3.30
C ALA A 18 9.73 -15.98 -4.83
N GLY A 19 10.00 -14.77 -5.32
CA GLY A 19 10.07 -14.45 -6.75
C GLY A 19 8.84 -13.72 -7.31
N ALA A 20 7.93 -13.23 -6.46
CA ALA A 20 6.88 -12.33 -6.94
C ALA A 20 7.49 -10.98 -7.36
N ASP A 21 7.09 -10.47 -8.53
CA ASP A 21 7.59 -9.19 -9.04
C ASP A 21 7.03 -7.99 -8.26
N MET A 22 5.77 -8.09 -7.82
CA MET A 22 5.04 -6.99 -7.19
C MET A 22 3.98 -7.53 -6.22
N ILE A 23 3.64 -6.72 -5.22
CA ILE A 23 2.56 -7.01 -4.27
C ILE A 23 1.42 -6.02 -4.50
N MET A 24 0.23 -6.55 -4.82
CA MET A 24 -1.00 -5.77 -4.87
C MET A 24 -1.63 -5.71 -3.48
N ILE A 25 -1.98 -4.52 -3.04
CA ILE A 25 -2.58 -4.24 -1.73
C ILE A 25 -3.91 -3.56 -1.99
N ASP A 26 -4.98 -4.15 -1.48
CA ASP A 26 -6.28 -3.51 -1.41
C ASP A 26 -6.18 -2.28 -0.48
N ALA A 27 -6.27 -1.08 -1.05
CA ALA A 27 -6.18 0.15 -0.28
C ALA A 27 -7.49 0.48 0.45
N ASP A 28 -8.63 -0.09 0.05
CA ASP A 28 -9.91 0.16 0.70
C ASP A 28 -9.94 -0.50 2.07
N GLY A 29 -9.45 -1.75 2.18
CA GLY A 29 -9.27 -2.43 3.47
C GLY A 29 -8.30 -1.73 4.42
N VAL A 30 -7.45 -0.82 3.92
CA VAL A 30 -6.55 0.03 4.73
C VAL A 30 -7.22 1.37 5.13
N CYS A 31 -8.35 1.72 4.49
CA CYS A 31 -9.02 3.03 4.59
C CYS A 31 -10.39 3.03 5.30
N GLU A 32 -10.99 1.87 5.61
CA GLU A 32 -12.41 1.79 6.02
C GLU A 32 -12.83 2.56 7.29
N TYR A 33 -11.94 3.09 8.13
CA TYR A 33 -12.33 3.63 9.44
C TYR A 33 -12.47 5.14 9.55
N PHE A 34 -11.86 5.93 8.68
CA PHE A 34 -11.97 7.40 8.72
C PHE A 34 -11.81 7.91 7.29
N ASN A 35 -12.55 8.96 6.91
CA ASN A 35 -12.56 9.61 5.59
C ASN A 35 -11.19 10.21 5.13
N SER A 36 -10.08 9.65 5.59
CA SER A 36 -8.71 10.00 5.25
C SER A 36 -7.91 8.71 5.04
N LEU A 37 -7.31 8.57 3.86
CA LEU A 37 -6.29 7.56 3.60
C LEU A 37 -5.26 7.59 4.74
N ARG A 38 -4.99 6.42 5.36
CA ARG A 38 -3.95 6.23 6.38
C ARG A 38 -2.57 6.36 5.71
N ALA A 39 -2.22 7.60 5.38
CA ALA A 39 -0.98 7.98 4.71
C ALA A 39 0.26 7.44 5.44
N ASP A 40 0.18 7.32 6.77
CA ASP A 40 1.20 6.73 7.62
C ASP A 40 1.42 5.24 7.33
N ILE A 41 0.34 4.48 7.14
CA ILE A 41 0.40 3.05 6.79
C ILE A 41 0.95 2.87 5.38
N ILE A 42 0.43 3.63 4.41
CA ILE A 42 0.92 3.58 3.02
C ILE A 42 2.40 3.95 2.96
N SER A 43 2.81 5.02 3.64
CA SER A 43 4.23 5.43 3.70
C SER A 43 5.11 4.35 4.33
N LYS A 44 4.63 3.65 5.37
CA LYS A 44 5.35 2.54 5.99
C LYS A 44 5.51 1.35 5.04
N ILE A 45 4.47 1.01 4.30
CA ILE A 45 4.48 -0.07 3.30
C ILE A 45 5.45 0.28 2.17
N VAL A 46 5.30 1.45 1.55
CA VAL A 46 6.15 1.93 0.46
C VAL A 46 7.62 2.02 0.92
N GLY A 47 7.88 2.54 2.12
CA GLY A 47 9.23 2.64 2.66
C GLY A 47 9.91 1.29 2.96
N ARG A 48 9.13 0.20 3.07
CA ARG A 48 9.66 -1.14 3.36
C ARG A 48 9.75 -2.03 2.13
N LEU A 49 8.76 -1.95 1.25
CA LEU A 49 8.65 -2.81 0.07
C LEU A 49 9.17 -2.16 -1.21
N GLY A 50 9.25 -0.82 -1.25
CA GLY A 50 9.54 -0.05 -2.45
C GLY A 50 8.26 0.27 -3.23
N LEU A 51 8.18 1.48 -3.79
CA LEU A 51 7.06 1.89 -4.65
C LEU A 51 7.03 1.05 -5.93
N GLU A 52 8.20 0.68 -6.45
CA GLU A 52 8.38 -0.10 -7.67
C GLU A 52 7.92 -1.57 -7.55
N ARG A 53 7.74 -2.06 -6.32
CA ARG A 53 7.27 -3.43 -6.03
C ARG A 53 5.93 -3.46 -5.32
N THR A 54 5.23 -2.32 -5.24
CA THR A 54 3.91 -2.24 -4.62
C THR A 54 2.89 -1.61 -5.55
N MET A 55 1.71 -2.22 -5.62
CA MET A 55 0.56 -1.69 -6.33
C MET A 55 -0.59 -1.54 -5.34
N PHE A 56 -1.21 -0.37 -5.30
CA PHE A 56 -2.38 -0.12 -4.48
C PHE A 56 -3.62 -0.13 -5.33
N GLU A 57 -4.63 -0.90 -4.94
CA GLU A 57 -5.94 -0.84 -5.56
C GLU A 57 -6.58 0.51 -5.23
N ALA A 58 -7.03 1.22 -6.26
CA ALA A 58 -7.71 2.51 -6.11
C ALA A 58 -9.13 2.36 -6.65
N SER A 59 -10.06 1.97 -5.78
CA SER A 59 -11.46 1.70 -6.17
C SER A 59 -12.26 2.97 -6.49
N THR A 60 -11.80 4.13 -6.01
CA THR A 60 -12.45 5.43 -6.25
C THR A 60 -11.51 6.40 -6.97
N PRO A 61 -12.07 7.35 -7.76
CA PRO A 61 -11.27 8.42 -8.37
C PRO A 61 -10.45 9.20 -7.35
N GLY A 62 -11.02 9.53 -6.19
CA GLY A 62 -10.33 10.25 -5.13
C GLY A 62 -9.14 9.49 -4.54
N THR A 63 -9.23 8.15 -4.46
CA THR A 63 -8.09 7.31 -4.06
C THR A 63 -6.97 7.40 -5.08
N SER A 64 -7.30 7.29 -6.38
CA SER A 64 -6.29 7.36 -7.44
C SER A 64 -5.63 8.74 -7.54
N GLU A 65 -6.40 9.82 -7.42
CA GLU A 65 -5.89 11.20 -7.40
C GLU A 65 -4.93 11.41 -6.23
N TRP A 66 -5.30 10.94 -5.03
CA TRP A 66 -4.45 11.04 -3.86
C TRP A 66 -3.09 10.35 -4.05
N PHE A 67 -3.07 9.15 -4.67
CA PHE A 67 -1.82 8.46 -4.98
C PHE A 67 -0.97 9.24 -5.99
N VAL A 68 -1.58 9.77 -7.05
CA VAL A 68 -0.87 10.57 -8.07
C VAL A 68 -0.32 11.86 -7.47
N GLU A 69 -1.05 12.54 -6.60
CA GLU A 69 -0.58 13.76 -5.92
C GLU A 69 0.61 13.49 -5.00
N ARG A 70 0.65 12.32 -4.35
CA ARG A 70 1.66 11.94 -3.35
C ARG A 70 2.93 11.36 -3.97
N TYR A 71 2.76 10.46 -4.92
CA TYR A 71 3.83 9.62 -5.46
C TYR A 71 4.14 9.91 -6.93
N GLY A 72 3.32 10.74 -7.57
CA GLY A 72 3.44 11.06 -8.99
C GLY A 72 2.67 10.08 -9.89
N PRO A 73 2.56 10.39 -11.19
CA PRO A 73 1.83 9.56 -12.15
C PRO A 73 2.61 8.34 -12.65
N ARG A 74 3.79 8.03 -12.10
CA ARG A 74 4.71 7.00 -12.60
C ARG A 74 5.35 6.21 -11.48
#